data_AF-A0A351Y3K0-F1
#
_entry.id   AF-A0A351Y3K0-F1
#
_cell.length_a   1.000
_cell.length_b   1.000
_cell.length_c   1.000
_cell.angle_alpha   90.00
_cell.angle_beta   90.00
_cell.angle_gamma   90.00
#
_symmetry.space_group_name_H-M   'P 1'
#
loop_
_entity.id
_entity.type
_entity.pdbx_description
1 polymer ?
#
loop_
_entity_poly.entity_id
_entity_poly.type
_entity_poly.pdbx_seq_one_letter_code
_entity_poly.pdbx_strand_id
1 'polypeptide(L)' 'MRIKVTVTKGMHDLNIDEFNVHSETPLDEETVIEFTADKAGTFIYYCSKPGHRENGHWGTLTVTE' A
#
# COMPACT_ATOMS: atom_id res chain seq x y z
N MET A 1 11.14 4.73 5.18
CA MET A 1 10.69 4.44 3.81
C MET A 1 9.76 5.55 3.37
N ARG A 2 9.94 6.07 2.15
CA ARG A 2 9.03 7.03 1.53
C ARG A 2 8.61 6.50 0.17
N ILE A 3 7.32 6.38 -0.04
CA ILE A 3 6.73 5.98 -1.32
C ILE A 3 5.82 7.09 -1.84
N LYS A 4 5.82 7.26 -3.15
CA LYS A 4 4.92 8.15 -3.87
C LYS A 4 4.05 7.32 -4.77
N VAL A 5 2.74 7.48 -4.66
CA VAL A 5 1.76 6.71 -5.42
C VAL A 5 0.80 7.68 -6.09
N THR A 6 0.49 7.43 -7.35
CA THR A 6 -0.56 8.12 -8.09
C THR A 6 -1.47 7.07 -8.70
N VAL A 7 -2.77 7.13 -8.37
CA VAL A 7 -3.78 6.27 -8.98
C VAL A 7 -4.19 6.92 -10.30
N THR A 8 -4.02 6.21 -11.41
CA THR A 8 -4.35 6.72 -12.76
C THR A 8 -5.71 6.23 -13.27
N LYS A 9 -6.32 5.26 -12.58
CA LYS A 9 -7.64 4.72 -12.92
C LYS A 9 -8.25 4.00 -11.73
N GLY A 10 -9.57 4.07 -11.61
CA GLY A 10 -10.31 3.36 -10.58
C GLY A 10 -10.12 3.98 -9.19
N MET A 11 -10.52 3.23 -8.16
CA MET A 11 -10.39 3.65 -6.77
C MET A 11 -9.45 2.70 -6.05
N HIS A 12 -8.40 3.23 -5.44
CA HIS A 12 -7.47 2.43 -4.68
C HIS A 12 -7.14 3.11 -3.36
N ASP A 13 -6.55 2.30 -2.48
CA ASP A 13 -5.90 2.69 -1.25
C ASP A 13 -4.74 1.72 -1.04
N LEU A 14 -3.79 2.12 -0.21
CA LEU A 14 -2.63 1.30 0.12
C LEU A 14 -2.62 1.01 1.62
N ASN A 15 -2.67 -0.28 1.96
CA ASN A 15 -2.57 -0.75 3.33
C ASN A 15 -1.38 -1.70 3.48
N ILE A 16 -0.64 -1.54 4.57
CA ILE A 16 0.43 -2.45 5.01
C ILE A 16 0.30 -2.58 6.52
N ASP A 17 -0.45 -3.60 6.96
CA ASP A 17 -0.86 -3.74 8.37
C ASP A 17 0.36 -3.83 9.32
N GLU A 18 1.41 -4.54 8.92
CA GLU A 18 2.62 -4.72 9.75
C GLU A 18 3.30 -3.39 10.12
N PHE A 19 3.21 -2.39 9.24
CA PHE A 19 3.81 -1.08 9.45
C PHE A 19 2.77 -0.01 9.82
N ASN A 20 1.54 -0.41 10.15
CA ASN A 20 0.42 0.49 10.47
C ASN A 20 0.19 1.55 9.38
N VAL A 21 0.36 1.15 8.13
CA VAL A 21 0.12 2.03 6.97
C VAL A 21 -1.30 1.81 6.50
N HIS A 22 -2.12 2.85 6.56
CA HIS A 22 -3.47 2.92 6.01
C HIS A 22 -3.61 4.26 5.30
N SER A 23 -3.58 4.26 3.98
CA SER A 23 -3.54 5.51 3.20
C SER A 23 -4.51 5.47 2.04
N GLU A 24 -5.39 6.47 1.98
CA GLU A 24 -6.21 6.73 0.80
C GLU A 24 -5.33 7.27 -0.33
N THR A 25 -5.62 6.87 -1.57
CA THR A 25 -4.89 7.33 -2.75
C THR A 25 -5.89 7.87 -3.77
N PRO A 26 -6.18 9.19 -3.76
CA PRO A 26 -7.13 9.80 -4.68
C PRO A 26 -6.72 9.65 -6.14
N LEU A 27 -7.72 9.64 -7.03
CA LEU A 27 -7.50 9.55 -8.48
C LEU A 27 -6.79 10.81 -8.97
N ASP A 28 -5.77 10.63 -9.82
CA ASP A 28 -4.96 11.68 -10.44
C ASP A 28 -4.23 12.62 -9.44
N GLU A 29 -4.04 12.17 -8.19
CA GLU A 29 -3.31 12.91 -7.15
C GLU A 29 -2.07 12.12 -6.69
N GLU A 30 -0.94 12.81 -6.47
CA GLU A 30 0.23 12.21 -5.81
C GLU A 30 -0.02 12.11 -4.31
N THR A 31 -0.07 10.88 -3.80
CA THR A 31 -0.08 10.59 -2.37
C THR A 31 1.32 10.19 -1.91
N VAL A 32 1.83 10.86 -0.88
CA VAL A 32 3.11 10.52 -0.23
C VAL A 32 2.83 9.74 1.04
N ILE A 33 3.42 8.55 1.16
CA ILE A 33 3.28 7.68 2.34
C ILE A 33 4.67 7.44 2.93
N GLU A 34 4.81 7.74 4.21
CA GLU A 34 6.06 7.61 4.95
C GLU A 34 5.87 6.69 6.16
N PHE A 35 6.75 5.69 6.28
CA PHE A 35 6.73 4.74 7.39
C PHE A 35 8.12 4.18 7.64
N THR A 36 8.34 3.63 8.83
CA THR A 36 9.59 2.93 9.17
C THR A 36 9.43 1.45 8.87
N ALA A 37 10.33 0.89 8.07
CA ALA A 37 10.41 -0.56 7.82
C ALA A 37 11.50 -1.14 8.72
N ASP A 38 11.18 -1.31 10.01
CA ASP A 38 12.10 -1.71 11.07
C ASP A 38 12.30 -3.23 11.19
N LYS A 39 11.65 -4.01 10.33
CA LYS A 39 11.68 -5.47 10.35
C LYS A 39 12.00 -6.02 8.96
N ALA A 40 13.00 -6.89 8.88
CA ALA A 40 13.25 -7.70 7.69
C ALA A 40 12.19 -8.81 7.57
N GLY A 41 11.77 -9.12 6.34
CA GLY A 41 10.71 -10.11 6.08
C GLY A 41 9.89 -9.81 4.82
N THR A 42 8.85 -10.61 4.61
CA THR A 42 7.88 -10.42 3.52
C THR A 42 6.52 -10.07 4.11
N PHE A 43 5.99 -8.92 3.72
CA PHE A 43 4.76 -8.33 4.25
C PHE A 43 3.74 -8.16 3.14
N ILE A 44 2.45 -8.26 3.46
CA ILE A 44 1.38 -8.08 2.47
C ILE A 44 1.01 -6.60 2.40
N TYR A 45 0.94 -6.06 1.19
CA TYR A 45 0.24 -4.81 0.92
C TYR A 45 -1.05 -5.09 0.13
N TYR A 46 -2.10 -4.32 0.37
CA TYR A 46 -3.39 -4.56 -0.29
C TYR A 46 -4.27 -3.30 -0.38
N CYS A 47 -5.25 -3.36 -1.28
CA CYS A 47 -6.34 -2.41 -1.41
C CYS A 47 -7.54 -2.89 -0.58
N SER A 48 -8.02 -2.06 0.35
CA SER A 48 -9.12 -2.40 1.28
C SER A 48 -10.51 -2.09 0.70
N LYS A 49 -10.58 -1.44 -0.47
CA LYS A 49 -11.87 -1.15 -1.13
C LYS A 49 -12.68 -2.45 -1.32
N PRO A 50 -14.02 -2.42 -1.14
CA PRO A 50 -14.84 -3.63 -1.17
C PRO A 50 -14.60 -4.49 -2.41
N GLY A 51 -14.33 -5.78 -2.20
CA GLY A 51 -14.04 -6.74 -3.27
C GLY A 51 -12.66 -6.62 -3.93
N HIS A 52 -11.86 -5.57 -3.69
CA HIS A 52 -10.58 -5.38 -4.38
C HIS A 52 -9.55 -6.45 -3.99
N ARG A 53 -9.39 -6.72 -2.69
CA ARG A 53 -8.47 -7.76 -2.21
C ARG A 53 -8.86 -9.15 -2.72
N GLU A 54 -10.15 -9.47 -2.72
CA GLU A 54 -10.69 -10.75 -3.22
C GLU A 54 -10.45 -10.92 -4.73
N ASN A 55 -10.48 -9.82 -5.49
CA ASN A 55 -10.13 -9.78 -6.90
C ASN A 55 -8.61 -9.71 -7.17
N GLY A 56 -7.77 -9.90 -6.14
CA GLY A 56 -6.32 -9.98 -6.29
C GLY A 56 -5.58 -8.65 -6.20
N HIS A 57 -6.21 -7.57 -5.71
CA HIS A 57 -5.54 -6.28 -5.50
C HIS A 57 -4.69 -6.30 -4.21
N TRP A 58 -3.65 -7.13 -4.21
CA TRP A 58 -2.67 -7.25 -3.15
C TRP A 58 -1.32 -7.69 -3.73
N GLY A 59 -0.26 -7.51 -2.97
CA GLY A 59 1.07 -7.99 -3.30
C GLY A 59 1.96 -8.08 -2.07
N THR A 60 3.26 -8.31 -2.30
CA THR A 60 4.23 -8.49 -1.22
C THR A 60 5.30 -7.41 -1.23
N LEU A 61 5.57 -6.83 -0.07
CA LEU A 61 6.72 -5.99 0.23
C LEU A 61 7.79 -6.86 0.90
N THR A 62 8.97 -6.97 0.28
CA THR A 62 10.12 -7.64 0.90
C THR A 62 11.07 -6.59 1.45
N VAL A 63 11.42 -6.72 2.73
CA VAL A 63 12.40 -5.88 3.42
C VAL A 63 13.60 -6.75 3.77
N THR A 64 14.77 -6.34 3.30
CA THR A 64 16.07 -6.98 3.59
C THR A 64 16.95 -6.04 4.41
N GLU A 65 17.94 -6.59 5.10
CA GLU A 65 18.99 -5.81 5.79
C GLU A 65 19.84 -4.98 4.84
#